data_AF-A0A354ZJT4-F1
#
_entry.id   AF-A0A354ZJT4-F1
#
_cell.length_a   1.000
_cell.length_b   1.000
_cell.length_c   1.000
_cell.angle_alpha   90.00
_cell.angle_beta   90.00
_cell.angle_gamma   90.00
#
_symmetry.space_group_name_H-M   'P 1'
#
loop_
_entity.id
_entity.type
_entity.pdbx_description
1 polymer ?
#
loop_
_entity_poly.entity_id
_entity_poly.type
_entity_poly.pdbx_seq_one_letter_code
_entity_poly.pdbx_strand_id
1 'polypeptide(L)' 'MSRECGSWAKVVETKTTTCRGEVVKVEESTYHIVTTAPKAVVKAEVVWQIMHRRWDIENSAFNDLKQNWRFRHCYT' A
#
# COMPACT_ATOMS: atom_id res chain seq x y z
N MET A 1 -20.46 -0.19 -25.84
CA MET A 1 -20.19 -0.04 -24.39
C MET A 1 -19.08 -1.02 -24.02
N SER A 2 -17.83 -0.66 -24.32
CA SER A 2 -16.68 -1.56 -24.17
C SER A 2 -16.27 -1.62 -22.70
N ARG A 3 -16.34 -2.80 -22.09
CA ARG A 3 -15.76 -3.05 -20.76
C ARG A 3 -14.26 -3.15 -20.96
N GLU A 4 -13.53 -2.09 -20.64
CA GLU A 4 -12.08 -2.20 -20.51
C GLU A 4 -11.81 -3.18 -19.37
N CYS A 5 -11.31 -4.36 -19.75
CA CYS A 5 -10.79 -5.37 -18.85
C CYS A 5 -9.71 -4.70 -17.97
N GLY A 6 -9.79 -4.93 -16.65
CA GLY A 6 -8.99 -4.22 -15.65
C GLY A 6 -7.50 -4.09 -15.99
N SER A 7 -6.92 -2.96 -15.60
CA SER A 7 -5.55 -2.62 -15.92
C SER A 7 -4.61 -3.04 -14.78
N TRP A 8 -3.43 -3.58 -15.09
CA TRP A 8 -2.48 -4.08 -14.09
C TRP A 8 -1.16 -3.31 -14.10
N ALA A 9 -0.65 -2.90 -12.95
CA ALA A 9 0.64 -2.23 -12.80
C ALA A 9 1.61 -3.10 -11.99
N LYS A 10 2.86 -3.20 -12.45
CA LYS A 10 3.97 -3.75 -11.66
C LYS A 10 4.76 -2.59 -11.10
N VAL A 11 4.95 -2.58 -9.79
CA VAL A 11 5.75 -1.58 -9.07
C VAL A 11 6.84 -2.31 -8.31
N VAL A 12 8.09 -1.85 -8.44
CA VAL A 12 9.21 -2.34 -7.64
C VAL A 12 9.61 -1.21 -6.71
N GLU A 13 9.50 -1.46 -5.41
CA GLU A 13 9.90 -0.53 -4.37
C GLU A 13 11.25 -0.97 -3.79
N THR A 14 12.20 -0.05 -3.74
CA THR A 14 13.50 -0.27 -3.09
C THR A 14 13.58 0.60 -1.85
N LYS A 15 13.57 -0.04 -0.68
CA LYS A 15 13.69 0.63 0.61
C LYS A 15 15.13 0.55 1.09
N THR A 16 15.77 1.71 1.19
CA THR A 16 17.12 1.85 1.73
C THR A 16 17.05 2.33 3.18
N THR A 17 17.57 1.52 4.10
CA THR A 17 17.69 1.88 5.51
C THR A 17 19.11 2.34 5.79
N THR A 18 19.25 3.61 6.18
CA THR A 18 20.53 4.19 6.58
C THR A 18 20.61 4.35 8.10
N CYS A 19 21.70 3.93 8.72
CA CYS A 19 22.01 4.24 10.11
C CYS A 19 23.33 5.00 10.15
N ARG A 20 23.36 6.16 10.83
CA ARG A 20 24.57 7.01 10.96
C ARG A 20 25.23 7.41 9.62
N GLY A 21 24.44 7.55 8.56
CA GLY A 21 24.92 7.93 7.23
C GLY A 21 25.42 6.74 6.39
N GLU A 22 25.50 5.54 6.95
CA GLU A 22 25.82 4.31 6.21
C GLU A 22 24.55 3.57 5.81
N VAL A 23 24.52 3.08 4.58
CA VAL A 23 23.43 2.20 4.11
C VAL A 23 23.62 0.83 4.77
N VAL A 24 22.77 0.52 5.73
CA VAL A 24 22.83 -0.74 6.49
C VAL A 24 22.03 -1.84 5.80
N LYS A 25 20.94 -1.49 5.13
CA LYS A 25 20.06 -2.47 4.49
C LYS A 25 19.38 -1.90 3.25
N VAL A 26 19.33 -2.69 2.19
CA VAL A 26 18.49 -2.43 1.01
C VAL A 26 17.50 -3.58 0.90
N GLU A 27 16.21 -3.26 0.91
CA GLU A 27 15.13 -4.23 0.75
C GLU A 27 14.39 -3.91 -0.55
N GLU A 28 14.20 -4.91 -1.41
CA GLU A 28 13.41 -4.77 -2.63
C GLU A 28 12.08 -5.52 -2.46
N SER A 29 10.97 -4.85 -2.77
CA SER A 29 9.62 -5.42 -2.73
C SER A 29 8.93 -5.20 -4.06
N THR A 30 8.40 -6.28 -4.64
CA THR A 30 7.64 -6.22 -5.89
C THR A 30 6.15 -6.32 -5.62
N TYR A 31 5.39 -5.36 -6.13
CA TYR A 31 3.94 -5.29 -6.01
C TYR A 31 3.27 -5.42 -7.37
N HIS A 32 2.26 -6.30 -7.43
CA HIS A 32 1.38 -6.45 -8.58
C HIS A 32 0.01 -5.87 -8.21
N ILE A 33 -0.34 -4.74 -8.80
CA ILE A 33 -1.55 -3.99 -8.46
C ILE A 33 -2.53 -4.07 -9.62
N VAL A 34 -3.76 -4.49 -9.34
CA VAL A 34 -4.86 -4.50 -10.32
C VAL A 34 -5.77 -3.32 -10.02
N THR A 35 -6.06 -2.50 -11.02
CA THR A 35 -6.90 -1.32 -10.90
C THR A 35 -7.90 -1.22 -12.04
N THR A 36 -9.05 -0.62 -11.78
CA THR A 36 -10.03 -0.25 -12.81
C THR A 36 -9.66 1.06 -13.49
N ALA A 37 -8.65 1.78 -12.98
CA ALA A 37 -8.17 3.00 -13.59
C ALA A 37 -7.49 2.72 -14.94
N PRO A 38 -7.76 3.52 -15.99
CA PRO A 38 -7.05 3.39 -17.25
C PRO A 38 -5.57 3.71 -17.09
N LYS A 39 -4.68 2.84 -17.60
CA LYS A 39 -3.21 3.05 -17.56
C LYS A 39 -2.78 4.35 -18.22
N ALA A 40 -3.50 4.80 -19.23
CA ALA A 40 -3.20 6.04 -19.95
C ALA A 40 -3.41 7.29 -19.08
N VAL A 41 -4.23 7.20 -18.04
CA VAL A 41 -4.66 8.34 -17.22
C VAL A 41 -3.90 8.38 -15.89
N VAL A 42 -3.66 7.22 -15.28
CA VAL A 42 -3.10 7.15 -13.93
C VAL A 42 -1.66 6.62 -13.95
N LYS A 43 -0.73 7.44 -13.45
CA LYS A 43 0.68 7.04 -13.28
C LYS A 43 0.80 5.94 -12.23
N ALA A 44 1.74 5.01 -12.44
CA ALA A 44 2.00 3.91 -11.51
C ALA A 44 2.35 4.40 -10.09
N GLU A 45 3.02 5.55 -9.96
CA GLU A 45 3.32 6.19 -8.67
C GLU A 45 2.06 6.55 -7.88
N VAL A 46 1.02 7.06 -8.54
CA VAL A 46 -0.24 7.42 -7.87
C VAL A 46 -0.94 6.16 -7.37
N VAL A 47 -0.95 5.10 -8.18
CA VAL A 47 -1.48 3.79 -7.77
C VAL A 47 -0.71 3.22 -6.58
N TRP A 48 0.61 3.38 -6.58
CA TRP A 48 1.48 2.99 -5.47
C TRP A 48 1.18 3.79 -4.20
N GLN A 49 1.03 5.11 -4.28
CA GLN A 49 0.65 5.95 -3.13
C GLN A 49 -0.70 5.53 -2.54
N ILE A 50 -1.70 5.26 -3.38
CA ILE A 50 -3.02 4.76 -2.93
C ILE A 50 -2.86 3.41 -2.20
N MET A 51 -2.02 2.51 -2.74
CA MET A 51 -1.73 1.23 -2.10
C MET A 51 -1.07 1.40 -0.73
N HIS A 52 -0.09 2.30 -0.59
CA HIS A 52 0.56 2.57 0.70
C HIS A 52 -0.41 3.22 1.70
N ARG A 53 -1.33 4.08 1.23
CA ARG A 53 -2.36 4.68 2.09
C ARG A 53 -3.30 3.64 2.71
N ARG A 54 -3.41 2.44 2.14
CA ARG A 54 -4.09 1.29 2.75
C ARG A 54 -3.47 0.91 4.10
N TRP A 55 -2.14 0.95 4.20
CA TRP A 55 -1.45 0.66 5.47
C TRP A 55 -1.71 1.72 6.53
N ASP A 56 -1.91 2.97 6.15
CA ASP A 56 -2.25 4.03 7.11
C ASP A 56 -3.58 3.75 7.81
N ILE A 57 -4.58 3.21 7.10
CA ILE A 57 -5.87 2.80 7.71
C ILE A 57 -5.65 1.74 8.80
N GLU A 58 -4.73 0.80 8.59
CA GLU A 58 -4.41 -0.24 9.56
C GLU A 58 -3.69 0.33 10.79
N ASN A 59 -2.70 1.20 10.56
CA ASN A 59 -1.90 1.78 11.62
C ASN A 59 -2.62 2.88 12.41
N SER A 60 -3.59 3.57 11.81
CA SER A 60 -4.37 4.62 12.46
C SER A 60 -5.72 4.10 12.93
N ALA A 61 -6.65 3.84 12.02
CA ALA A 61 -8.05 3.62 12.35
C ALA A 61 -8.26 2.29 13.09
N PHE A 62 -7.70 1.18 12.58
CA PHE A 62 -7.86 -0.10 13.27
C PHE A 62 -7.08 -0.15 14.58
N ASN A 63 -5.89 0.46 14.63
CA ASN A 63 -5.13 0.53 15.87
C ASN A 63 -5.85 1.38 16.94
N ASP A 64 -6.39 2.54 16.56
CA ASP A 64 -7.17 3.41 17.46
C ASP A 64 -8.40 2.71 18.00
N LEU A 65 -9.18 2.06 17.13
CA LEU A 65 -10.36 1.30 17.53
C LEU A 65 -10.03 0.19 18.54
N LYS A 66 -8.90 -0.50 18.35
CA LYS A 66 -8.44 -1.55 19.28
C LYS A 66 -7.93 -0.99 20.60
N GLN A 67 -7.08 0.04 20.57
CA GLN A 67 -6.40 0.57 21.75
C GLN A 67 -7.32 1.46 22.60
N ASN A 68 -8.04 2.37 21.94
CA ASN A 68 -8.77 3.44 22.61
C ASN A 68 -10.27 3.13 22.74
N TRP A 69 -10.85 2.39 21.80
CA TRP A 69 -12.30 2.11 21.77
C TRP A 69 -12.66 0.68 22.20
N ARG A 70 -11.67 -0.12 22.60
CA ARG A 70 -11.82 -1.50 23.08
C ARG A 70 -12.62 -2.40 22.12
N PHE A 71 -12.53 -2.14 20.81
CA PHE A 71 -13.08 -3.01 19.77
C PHE A 71 -12.27 -4.32 19.72
N ARG A 72 -12.54 -5.22 20.66
CA ARG A 72 -11.98 -6.57 20.72
C ARG A 72 -12.94 -7.55 20.07
N HIS A 73 -12.40 -8.66 19.55
CA HIS A 73 -13.23 -9.74 19.03
C HIS A 73 -14.19 -10.23 20.11
N CYS A 74 -15.47 -10.27 19.79
CA CYS A 74 -16.47 -10.91 20.62
C CYS A 74 -16.42 -12.42 20.33
N TYR A 75 -15.50 -13.14 20.99
CA TYR A 75 -15.51 -14.60 20.98
C TYR A 75 -16.61 -15.05 21.95
N THR A 76 -17.86 -15.07 21.49
CA THR A 76 -18.96 -15.77 22.19
C THR A 76 -19.15 -17.13 21.56
#